data_AF-A0A972AJI3-F1
#
_entry.id   AF-A0A972AJI3-F1
#
_cell.length_a   1.000
_cell.length_b   1.000
_cell.length_c   1.000
_cell.angle_alpha   90.00
_cell.angle_beta   90.00
_cell.angle_gamma   90.00
#
_symmetry.space_group_name_H-M   'P 1'
#
loop_
_entity.id
_entity.type
_entity.pdbx_description
1 polymer ?
#
loop_
_entity_poly.entity_id
_entity_poly.type
_entity_poly.pdbx_seq_one_letter_code
_entity_poly.pdbx_strand_id
1 'polypeptide(L)' 'MRSLSDAEMLSLTELLQMETNALTKVKAARALASDQELQRMVEASILAAEGRIKGIQQFINENGIIPTREVH' A
#
# COMPACT_ATOMS: atom_id res chain seq x y z
N MET A 1 -19.52 6.95 -3.02
CA MET A 1 -18.79 5.68 -2.78
C MET A 1 -19.11 4.76 -3.94
N ARG A 2 -18.09 4.21 -4.60
CA ARG A 2 -18.24 3.29 -5.74
C ARG A 2 -18.06 1.87 -5.21
N SER A 3 -18.90 0.93 -5.60
CA SER A 3 -18.65 -0.48 -5.30
C SER A 3 -17.53 -1.01 -6.20
N LEU A 4 -16.50 -1.58 -5.59
CA LEU A 4 -15.44 -2.28 -6.31
C LEU A 4 -15.94 -3.67 -6.73
N SER A 5 -15.61 -4.07 -7.95
CA SER A 5 -15.75 -5.48 -8.36
C SER A 5 -14.73 -6.36 -7.64
N ASP A 6 -14.98 -7.67 -7.59
CA ASP A 6 -14.05 -8.64 -7.00
C ASP A 6 -12.65 -8.57 -7.64
N ALA A 7 -12.59 -8.32 -8.95
CA ALA A 7 -11.33 -8.16 -9.67
C ALA A 7 -10.57 -6.88 -9.25
N GLU A 8 -11.28 -5.75 -9.11
CA GLU A 8 -10.68 -4.50 -8.63
C GLU A 8 -10.20 -4.63 -7.18
N MET A 9 -10.99 -5.30 -6.31
CA MET A 9 -10.60 -5.60 -4.94
C MET A 9 -9.35 -6.48 -4.87
N LEU A 10 -9.26 -7.51 -5.71
CA LEU A 10 -8.09 -8.38 -5.80
C LEU A 10 -6.86 -7.59 -6.23
N SER A 11 -6.94 -6.82 -7.32
CA SER A 11 -5.82 -6.02 -7.81
C SER A 11 -5.33 -4.97 -6.80
N LEU A 12 -6.24 -4.32 -6.08
CA LEU A 12 -5.87 -3.36 -5.03
C LEU A 12 -5.20 -4.04 -3.83
N THR A 13 -5.63 -5.25 -3.48
CA THR A 13 -5.02 -6.04 -2.41
C THR A 13 -3.62 -6.51 -2.80
N GLU A 14 -3.42 -6.95 -4.04
CA GLU A 14 -2.10 -7.31 -4.57
C GLU A 14 -1.15 -6.10 -4.59
N LEU A 15 -1.65 -4.93 -5.01
CA LEU A 15 -0.87 -3.69 -5.01
C LEU A 15 -0.47 -3.29 -3.57
N LEU A 16 -1.40 -3.38 -2.62
CA LEU A 16 -1.13 -3.12 -1.21
C LEU A 16 -0.05 -4.05 -0.64
N GLN A 17 -0.12 -5.35 -0.98
CA GLN A 17 0.87 -6.34 -0.56
C GLN A 17 2.24 -6.04 -1.16
N MET A 18 2.29 -5.69 -2.46
CA MET A 18 3.53 -5.33 -3.14
C MET A 18 4.21 -4.12 -2.49
N GLU A 19 3.44 -3.06 -2.23
CA GLU A 19 3.96 -1.84 -1.60
C GLU A 19 4.46 -2.10 -0.17
N THR A 20 3.74 -2.91 0.60
CA THR A 20 4.14 -3.31 1.96
C THR A 20 5.44 -4.13 1.96
N ASN A 21 5.59 -5.02 0.98
CA ASN A 21 6.82 -5.80 0.79
C ASN A 21 7.99 -4.89 0.40
N ALA A 22 7.78 -3.92 -0.49
CA ALA A 22 8.78 -2.94 -0.87
C ALA A 22 9.22 -2.09 0.33
N LEU A 23 8.28 -1.60 1.14
CA LEU A 23 8.58 -0.84 2.35
C LEU A 23 9.46 -1.64 3.33
N THR A 24 9.14 -2.91 3.53
CA THR A 24 9.93 -3.80 4.39
C THR A 24 11.38 -3.91 3.91
N LYS A 25 11.57 -4.08 2.58
CA LYS A 25 12.91 -4.14 1.97
C LYS A 25 13.68 -2.83 2.14
N VAL A 26 13.03 -1.68 1.91
CA VAL A 26 13.67 -0.36 2.05
C VAL A 26 14.05 -0.10 3.52
N LYS A 27 13.19 -0.45 4.48
CA LYS A 27 13.49 -0.33 5.91
C LYS A 27 14.69 -1.19 6.31
N ALA A 28 14.80 -2.42 5.78
CA ALA A 28 15.97 -3.26 6.00
C ALA A 28 17.24 -2.66 5.37
N ALA A 29 17.13 -2.12 4.15
CA ALA A 29 18.24 -1.49 3.45
C ALA A 29 18.73 -0.19 4.12
N ARG A 30 17.90 0.49 4.93
CA ARG A 30 18.30 1.69 5.68
C ARG A 30 19.55 1.46 6.53
N ALA A 31 19.72 0.27 7.10
CA ALA A 31 20.89 -0.08 7.90
C ALA A 31 22.19 -0.18 7.09
N LEU A 32 22.10 -0.30 5.76
CA LEU A 32 23.23 -0.38 4.84
C LEU A 32 23.61 0.99 4.24
N ALA A 33 22.77 2.01 4.42
CA ALA A 33 23.04 3.36 3.94
C ALA A 33 24.01 4.07 4.90
N SER A 34 25.29 4.15 4.51
CA SER A 34 26.34 4.83 5.28
C SER A 34 26.45 6.34 4.95
N ASP A 35 26.06 6.73 3.74
CA ASP A 35 26.09 8.11 3.29
C ASP A 35 24.85 8.89 3.76
N GLN A 36 25.04 10.13 4.23
CA GLN A 36 23.96 10.96 4.78
C GLN A 36 22.90 11.36 3.75
N GLU A 37 23.30 11.60 2.50
CA GLU A 37 22.35 11.91 1.42
C GLU A 37 21.51 10.68 1.11
N LEU A 38 22.15 9.50 1.04
CA LEU A 38 21.45 8.24 0.84
C LEU A 38 20.49 7.92 1.99
N GLN A 39 20.86 8.18 3.25
CA GLN A 39 19.97 8.01 4.41
C GLN A 39 18.72 8.90 4.28
N ARG A 40 18.88 10.17 3.92
CA ARG A 40 17.75 11.10 3.72
C ARG A 40 16.83 10.63 2.59
N MET A 41 17.39 10.14 1.49
CA MET A 41 16.61 9.59 0.38
C MET A 41 15.83 8.34 0.80
N VAL A 42 16.44 7.46 1.59
CA VAL A 42 15.77 6.27 2.12
C VAL A 42 14.62 6.65 3.07
N GLU A 43 14.82 7.63 3.95
CA GLU A 43 13.76 8.12 4.85
C GLU A 43 12.60 8.75 4.08
N ALA A 44 12.89 9.59 3.08
CA ALA A 44 11.86 10.17 2.20
C ALA A 44 11.09 9.07 1.45
N SER A 45 11.78 8.03 0.99
CA SER A 45 11.18 6.90 0.30
C SER A 45 10.27 6.07 1.22
N ILE A 46 10.68 5.86 2.47
CA ILE A 46 9.87 5.20 3.51
C ILE A 46 8.58 5.98 3.75
N LEU A 47 8.67 7.29 3.96
CA LEU A 47 7.50 8.14 4.18
C LEU A 47 6.54 8.13 2.98
N ALA A 48 7.07 8.19 1.76
CA ALA A 48 6.27 8.12 0.54
C ALA A 48 5.54 6.78 0.40
N ALA A 49 6.21 5.66 0.69
CA ALA A 49 5.61 4.33 0.67
C ALA A 49 4.53 4.17 1.75
N GLU A 50 4.76 4.66 2.97
CA GLU A 50 3.74 4.67 4.03
C GLU A 50 2.51 5.50 3.64
N GLY A 51 2.71 6.63 2.94
CA GLY A 51 1.63 7.43 2.37
C GLY A 51 0.81 6.65 1.33
N ARG A 52 1.47 5.95 0.40
CA ARG A 52 0.79 5.11 -0.61
C ARG A 52 0.00 3.98 0.02
N ILE A 53 0.59 3.25 0.98
CA ILE A 53 -0.09 2.17 1.73
C ILE A 53 -1.37 2.68 2.38
N LYS A 54 -1.29 3.80 3.12
CA LYS A 54 -2.45 4.41 3.76
C LYS A 54 -3.52 4.83 2.75
N GLY A 55 -3.11 5.45 1.63
CA GLY A 55 -4.03 5.85 0.57
C GLY A 55 -4.76 4.66 -0.05
N ILE A 56 -4.06 3.57 -0.34
CA ILE A 56 -4.66 2.34 -0.88
C ILE A 56 -5.63 1.72 0.15
N GLN A 57 -5.23 1.61 1.42
CA GLN A 57 -6.09 1.09 2.48
C GLN A 57 -7.35 1.93 2.65
N GLN A 58 -7.23 3.25 2.64
CA GLN A 58 -8.38 4.16 2.72
C GLN A 58 -9.30 3.97 1.53
N PHE A 59 -8.75 3.93 0.32
CA PHE A 59 -9.55 3.74 -0.90
C PHE A 59 -10.32 2.41 -0.89
N ILE A 60 -9.67 1.31 -0.48
CA ILE A 60 -10.32 0.01 -0.32
C ILE A 60 -11.46 0.11 0.71
N ASN A 61 -11.20 0.68 1.89
CA ASN A 61 -12.20 0.79 2.96
C ASN A 61 -13.42 1.63 2.55
N GLU A 62 -13.21 2.69 1.77
CA GLU A 62 -14.27 3.60 1.31
C GLU A 62 -15.13 3.01 0.18
N ASN A 63 -14.64 1.98 -0.52
CA ASN A 63 -15.27 1.45 -1.75
C ASN A 63 -15.54 -0.07 -1.71
N GLY A 64 -15.09 -0.77 -0.67
CA GLY A 64 -15.14 -2.22 -0.51
C GLY A 64 -16.37 -2.77 0.22
N ILE A 65 -17.46 -2.02 0.32
CA ILE A 65 -18.75 -2.60 0.72
C ILE A 65 -19.25 -3.42 -0.48
N ILE A 66 -18.99 -4.73 -0.45
CA ILE A 66 -19.63 -5.69 -1.35
C ILE A 66 -21.12 -5.64 -0.99
N PRO A 67 -22.03 -5.17 -1.87
CA PRO A 67 -23.44 -5.38 -1.64
C PRO A 67 -23.64 -6.88 -1.73
N THR A 68 -23.86 -7.52 -0.58
CA THR A 68 -24.32 -8.90 -0.49
C THR A 68 -25.55 -8.99 -1.40
N ARG A 69 -25.38 -9.53 -2.62
CA ARG A 69 -26.54 -9.97 -3.40
C ARG A 69 -27.14 -11.08 -2.57
N GLU A 70 -28.25 -10.79 -1.92
CA GLU A 70 -29.11 -11.80 -1.35
C GLU A 70 -29.36 -12.84 -2.46
N VAL A 71 -28.84 -14.04 -2.24
CA VAL A 71 -29.20 -15.22 -3.02
C VAL A 71 -30.62 -15.59 -2.60
N HIS A 72 -31.59 -15.23 -3.44
CA HIS A 72 -32.94 -15.78 -3.40
C HIS A 72 -32.97 -17.19 -3.97
#